data_AF-A0A820QWL1-F1
#
_entry.id   AF-A0A820QWL1-F1
#
_cell.length_a   1.000
_cell.length_b   1.000
_cell.length_c   1.000
_cell.angle_alpha   90.00
_cell.angle_beta   90.00
_cell.angle_gamma   90.00
#
_symmetry.space_group_name_H-M   'P 1'
#
loop_
_entity.id
_entity.type
_entity.pdbx_description
1 polymer ?
#
loop_
_entity_poly.entity_id
_entity_poly.type
_entity_poly.pdbx_seq_one_letter_code
_entity_poly.pdbx_strand_id
1 'polypeptide(L)'
;MTSSSNENIHQKIRNEFPYDVKKLTDISIPVDKNIKSTATIWMHQRIFDDEYSEQELSDGLKILEWIQNQTWSNGKNLSGIISAYSTDDRYNNDIHYYGGCLAAQEALSWPTQMLILLSVPPHPLYQGGIDKDFDLINVWKERLHNLMPLDFYWIKHQNRNEYWRHGSVCEDYSKI
;
A
#
# COMPACT_ATOMS: atom_id res chain seq x y z
N MET A 1 -10.71 11.25 -40.01
CA MET A 1 -10.55 12.12 -38.82
C MET A 1 -10.58 11.21 -37.61
N THR A 2 -9.43 10.83 -37.07
CA THR A 2 -9.31 10.08 -35.82
C THR A 2 -8.42 10.89 -34.90
N SER A 3 -9.02 11.71 -34.04
CA SER A 3 -8.30 12.40 -32.97
C SER A 3 -7.92 11.36 -31.91
N SER A 4 -6.73 10.79 -32.00
CA SER A 4 -6.12 10.17 -30.83
C SER A 4 -5.83 11.30 -29.85
N SER A 5 -6.59 11.37 -28.76
CA SER A 5 -6.34 12.27 -27.65
C SER A 5 -4.88 12.10 -27.22
N ASN A 6 -4.08 13.16 -27.41
CA ASN A 6 -2.75 13.29 -26.79
C ASN A 6 -2.98 13.40 -25.28
N GLU A 7 -3.20 12.27 -24.64
CA GLU A 7 -3.22 12.20 -23.19
C GLU A 7 -1.81 12.56 -22.71
N ASN A 8 -1.71 13.67 -21.98
CA ASN A 8 -0.45 14.15 -21.45
C ASN A 8 0.19 13.02 -20.62
N ILE A 9 1.44 12.65 -20.92
CA ILE A 9 2.15 11.58 -20.21
C ILE A 9 2.15 11.76 -18.68
N HIS A 10 2.08 13.02 -18.21
CA HIS A 10 1.91 13.34 -16.79
C HIS A 10 0.51 12.99 -16.26
N GLN A 11 -0.53 13.19 -17.06
CA GLN A 11 -1.90 12.79 -16.75
C GLN A 11 -1.99 11.26 -16.73
N LYS A 12 -1.39 10.60 -17.72
CA LYS A 12 -1.37 9.13 -17.80
C LYS A 12 -0.68 8.49 -16.60
N ILE A 13 0.53 8.96 -16.23
CA ILE A 13 1.25 8.45 -15.06
C ILE A 13 0.47 8.73 -13.76
N ARG A 14 -0.18 9.90 -13.63
CA ARG A 14 -1.05 10.16 -12.48
C ARG A 14 -2.33 9.32 -12.49
N ASN A 15 -2.83 8.91 -13.63
CA ASN A 15 -4.00 8.04 -13.69
C ASN A 15 -3.60 6.58 -13.39
N GLU A 16 -2.41 6.14 -13.83
CA GLU A 16 -1.86 4.80 -13.56
C GLU A 16 -1.33 4.66 -12.11
N PHE A 17 -0.87 5.77 -11.52
CA PHE A 17 -0.34 5.85 -10.15
C PHE A 17 -0.94 7.10 -9.45
N PRO A 18 -2.24 7.04 -9.06
CA PRO A 18 -3.00 8.19 -8.54
C PRO A 18 -2.50 8.74 -7.22
N TYR A 19 -1.75 7.93 -6.48
CA TYR A 19 -1.18 8.29 -5.19
C TYR A 19 0.34 8.03 -5.25
N ASP A 20 1.10 9.00 -4.75
CA ASP A 20 2.50 8.81 -4.36
C ASP A 20 3.53 8.59 -5.46
N VAL A 21 3.66 9.54 -6.38
CA VAL A 21 4.79 9.57 -7.33
C VAL A 21 5.60 10.86 -7.18
N LYS A 22 6.85 10.75 -6.72
CA LYS A 22 7.81 11.85 -6.74
C LYS A 22 8.46 11.92 -8.11
N LYS A 23 8.28 13.06 -8.78
CA LYS A 23 9.01 13.39 -10.00
C LYS A 23 10.44 13.79 -9.64
N LEU A 24 11.41 13.01 -10.08
CA LEU A 24 12.83 13.37 -10.06
C LEU A 24 13.22 13.83 -11.46
N THR A 25 13.65 15.08 -11.60
CA THR A 25 14.15 15.62 -12.86
C THR A 25 15.67 15.66 -12.85
N ASP A 26 16.25 15.78 -14.03
CA ASP A 26 17.68 16.03 -14.22
C ASP A 26 18.60 14.93 -13.68
N ILE A 27 18.08 13.68 -13.63
CA ILE A 27 18.86 12.52 -13.21
C ILE A 27 19.83 12.15 -14.34
N SER A 28 21.12 12.28 -14.06
CA SER A 28 22.20 11.91 -14.99
C SER A 28 22.42 10.39 -14.97
N ILE A 29 22.00 9.71 -16.05
CA ILE A 29 22.25 8.28 -16.26
C ILE A 29 23.51 8.12 -17.13
N PRO A 30 24.58 7.47 -16.65
CA PRO A 30 25.76 7.20 -17.46
C PRO A 30 25.41 6.16 -18.55
N VAL A 31 25.68 6.51 -19.82
CA VAL A 31 25.47 5.64 -20.99
C VAL A 31 26.79 5.02 -21.46
N ASP A 32 27.89 5.78 -21.37
CA ASP A 32 29.27 5.34 -21.64
C ASP A 32 30.24 6.23 -20.83
N LYS A 33 31.55 5.93 -20.82
CA LYS A 33 32.61 6.62 -20.06
C LYS A 33 32.56 8.16 -20.15
N ASN A 34 32.11 8.69 -21.29
CA ASN A 34 32.05 10.14 -21.54
C ASN A 34 30.64 10.65 -21.87
N ILE A 35 29.60 9.80 -21.83
CA ILE A 35 28.25 10.16 -22.25
C ILE A 35 27.28 9.97 -21.08
N LYS A 36 26.59 11.04 -20.71
CA LYS A 36 25.51 11.05 -19.73
C LYS A 36 24.22 11.45 -20.43
N SER A 37 23.16 10.68 -20.20
CA SER A 37 21.80 11.03 -20.60
C SER A 37 21.06 11.62 -19.41
N THR A 38 20.10 12.49 -19.66
CA THR A 38 19.25 13.07 -18.62
C THR A 38 17.89 12.39 -18.66
N ALA A 39 17.46 11.86 -17.52
CA ALA A 39 16.16 11.23 -17.37
C ALA A 39 15.29 11.98 -16.35
N THR A 40 13.98 11.93 -16.58
CA THR A 40 12.99 12.17 -15.55
C THR A 40 12.49 10.81 -15.07
N ILE A 41 12.64 10.54 -13.78
CA ILE A 41 12.19 9.29 -13.16
C ILE A 41 11.02 9.62 -12.25
N TRP A 42 9.96 8.82 -12.32
CA TRP A 42 8.83 8.89 -11.40
C TRP A 42 9.02 7.76 -10.42
N MET A 43 9.41 8.09 -9.20
CA MET A 43 9.54 7.08 -8.15
C MET A 43 8.26 7.06 -7.33
N HIS A 44 7.71 5.85 -7.15
CA HIS A 44 6.65 5.64 -6.20
C HIS A 44 7.20 5.94 -4.79
N GLN A 45 6.65 6.96 -4.12
CA GLN A 45 6.89 7.12 -2.69
C GLN A 45 6.03 6.03 -2.05
N ARG A 46 6.62 5.02 -1.41
CA ARG A 46 5.80 4.08 -0.64
C ARG A 46 5.29 4.78 0.60
N ILE A 47 4.23 5.55 0.44
CA ILE A 47 3.48 6.16 1.52
C ILE A 47 2.38 5.15 1.86
N PHE A 48 2.32 4.73 3.12
CA PHE A 48 1.19 3.97 3.61
C PHE A 48 0.09 4.97 3.93
N ASP A 49 -0.96 4.98 3.12
CA ASP A 49 -2.16 5.81 3.27
C ASP A 49 -3.37 5.02 3.79
N ASP A 50 -3.27 3.69 3.79
CA ASP A 50 -4.27 2.77 4.33
C ASP A 50 -3.65 1.47 4.88
N GLU A 51 -4.45 0.72 5.65
CA GLU A 51 -4.11 -0.54 6.30
C GLU A 51 -4.16 -1.76 5.37
N TYR A 52 -4.97 -1.69 4.32
CA TYR A 52 -5.24 -2.83 3.44
C TYR A 52 -4.96 -2.46 2.00
N SER A 53 -3.77 -2.80 1.52
CA SER A 53 -3.43 -2.60 0.11
C SER A 53 -4.03 -3.70 -0.77
N GLU A 54 -4.37 -3.36 -2.01
CA GLU A 54 -4.75 -4.36 -3.03
C GLU A 54 -3.67 -5.44 -3.21
N GLN A 55 -2.41 -5.05 -3.00
CA GLN A 55 -1.26 -5.95 -3.05
C GLN A 55 -1.33 -7.02 -1.95
N GLU A 56 -1.63 -6.65 -0.71
CA GLU A 56 -1.77 -7.62 0.40
C GLU A 56 -2.94 -8.58 0.17
N LEU A 57 -4.07 -8.09 -0.36
CA LEU A 57 -5.20 -8.94 -0.75
C LEU A 57 -4.81 -9.93 -1.85
N SER A 58 -4.08 -9.46 -2.88
CA SER A 58 -3.55 -10.29 -3.96
C SER A 58 -2.58 -11.36 -3.44
N ASP A 59 -1.73 -11.00 -2.48
CA ASP A 59 -0.77 -11.94 -1.90
C ASP A 59 -1.45 -13.02 -1.05
N GLY A 60 -2.55 -12.68 -0.35
CA GLY A 60 -3.42 -13.66 0.30
C GLY A 60 -3.93 -14.73 -0.66
N LEU A 61 -4.39 -14.33 -1.86
CA LEU A 61 -4.84 -15.27 -2.89
C LEU A 61 -3.72 -16.19 -3.38
N LYS A 62 -2.51 -15.64 -3.61
CA LYS A 62 -1.35 -16.44 -4.02
C LYS A 62 -0.94 -17.46 -2.95
N ILE A 63 -1.05 -17.10 -1.68
CA ILE A 63 -0.80 -18.04 -0.57
C ILE A 63 -1.81 -19.18 -0.59
N LEU A 64 -3.09 -18.90 -0.82
CA LEU A 64 -4.12 -19.93 -0.95
C LEU A 64 -3.84 -20.87 -2.13
N GLU A 65 -3.49 -20.33 -3.30
CA GLU A 65 -3.09 -21.12 -4.46
C GLU A 65 -1.84 -21.96 -4.18
N TRP A 66 -0.84 -21.38 -3.50
CA TRP A 66 0.37 -22.11 -3.13
C TRP A 66 0.02 -23.27 -2.19
N ILE A 67 -0.79 -23.04 -1.15
CA ILE A 67 -1.25 -24.07 -0.20
C ILE A 67 -1.98 -25.20 -0.94
N GLN A 68 -2.86 -24.88 -1.89
CA GLN A 68 -3.61 -25.87 -2.66
C GLN A 68 -2.70 -26.82 -3.45
N ASN A 69 -1.55 -26.32 -3.94
CA ASN A 69 -0.60 -27.10 -4.73
C ASN A 69 0.40 -27.93 -3.91
N GLN A 70 0.31 -27.91 -2.58
CA GLN A 70 1.22 -28.69 -1.75
C GLN A 70 0.80 -30.15 -1.65
N THR A 71 1.79 -31.06 -1.58
CA THR A 71 1.56 -32.52 -1.50
C THR A 71 0.81 -32.96 -0.23
N TRP A 72 0.85 -32.14 0.82
CA TRP A 72 0.14 -32.35 2.08
C TRP A 72 -1.27 -31.75 2.10
N SER A 73 -1.62 -30.93 1.11
CA SER A 73 -2.96 -30.37 0.97
C SER A 73 -3.86 -31.37 0.26
N ASN A 74 -5.16 -31.33 0.57
CA ASN A 74 -6.16 -32.13 -0.14
C ASN A 74 -6.55 -31.54 -1.50
N GLY A 75 -5.88 -30.47 -1.94
CA GLY A 75 -6.07 -29.81 -3.24
C GLY A 75 -7.43 -29.12 -3.41
N LYS A 76 -8.22 -28.98 -2.34
CA LYS A 76 -9.52 -28.31 -2.41
C LYS A 76 -9.37 -26.80 -2.29
N ASN A 77 -10.24 -26.09 -3.00
CA ASN A 77 -10.40 -24.64 -2.85
C ASN A 77 -10.83 -24.27 -1.42
N LEU A 78 -10.67 -22.99 -1.09
CA LEU A 78 -11.09 -22.42 0.20
C LEU A 78 -12.54 -22.80 0.48
N SER A 79 -12.73 -23.67 1.49
CA SER A 79 -14.03 -24.29 1.79
C SER A 79 -14.77 -23.60 2.94
N GLY A 80 -14.13 -22.68 3.65
CA GLY A 80 -14.72 -21.92 4.74
C GLY A 80 -13.75 -20.92 5.34
N ILE A 81 -14.31 -19.85 5.90
CA ILE A 81 -13.58 -18.79 6.60
C ILE A 81 -14.19 -18.66 7.99
N ILE A 82 -13.35 -18.50 9.01
CA ILE A 82 -13.75 -18.06 10.34
C ILE A 82 -13.14 -16.68 10.54
N SER A 83 -14.00 -15.68 10.66
CA SER A 83 -13.60 -14.30 10.92
C SER A 83 -13.71 -14.02 12.41
N ALA A 84 -12.65 -13.49 13.03
CA ALA A 84 -12.60 -13.21 14.46
C ALA A 84 -12.07 -11.79 14.70
N TYR A 85 -12.77 -11.00 15.53
CA TYR A 85 -12.44 -9.60 15.82
C TYR A 85 -12.25 -8.74 14.57
N SER A 86 -13.05 -9.00 13.54
CA SER A 86 -13.06 -8.28 12.27
C SER A 86 -14.23 -7.33 12.18
N THR A 87 -14.16 -6.43 11.21
CA THR A 87 -15.24 -5.54 10.80
C THR A 87 -15.55 -5.73 9.32
N ASP A 88 -16.82 -5.54 8.95
CA ASP A 88 -17.26 -5.30 7.58
C ASP A 88 -17.62 -3.83 7.32
N ASP A 89 -17.51 -2.97 8.33
CA ASP A 89 -17.78 -1.53 8.31
C ASP A 89 -16.69 -0.73 9.05
N ARG A 90 -15.67 -0.32 8.30
CA ARG A 90 -14.48 0.37 8.85
C ARG A 90 -14.77 1.69 9.55
N TYR A 91 -15.92 2.32 9.29
CA TYR A 91 -16.27 3.59 9.93
C TYR A 91 -17.12 3.43 11.19
N ASN A 92 -17.95 2.41 11.28
CA ASN A 92 -19.01 2.39 12.29
C ASN A 92 -18.72 1.49 13.48
N ASN A 93 -17.88 0.48 13.31
CA ASN A 93 -17.62 -0.53 14.33
C ASN A 93 -16.19 -1.10 14.28
N ASP A 94 -15.26 -0.36 13.68
CA ASP A 94 -13.83 -0.65 13.70
C ASP A 94 -13.12 0.24 14.74
N ILE A 95 -11.81 0.09 14.83
CA ILE A 95 -10.92 0.80 15.75
C ILE A 95 -10.88 2.33 15.53
N HIS A 96 -11.40 2.86 14.44
CA HIS A 96 -11.28 4.30 14.13
C HIS A 96 -12.45 5.11 14.71
N TYR A 97 -13.68 4.69 14.40
CA TYR A 97 -14.90 5.39 14.74
C TYR A 97 -15.98 4.38 15.16
N TYR A 98 -16.80 4.77 16.14
CA TYR A 98 -17.96 4.02 16.61
C TYR A 98 -19.21 4.88 16.43
N GLY A 99 -20.04 4.55 15.44
CA GLY A 99 -21.24 5.36 15.15
C GLY A 99 -20.93 6.82 14.78
N GLY A 100 -19.74 7.09 14.22
CA GLY A 100 -19.22 8.44 13.96
C GLY A 100 -18.57 9.16 15.14
N CYS A 101 -18.49 8.52 16.32
CA CYS A 101 -17.68 9.01 17.43
C CYS A 101 -16.24 8.51 17.28
N LEU A 102 -15.24 9.40 17.37
CA LEU A 102 -13.84 9.00 17.33
C LEU A 102 -13.51 8.09 18.52
N ALA A 103 -12.93 6.93 18.24
CA ALA A 103 -12.41 6.02 19.24
C ALA A 103 -11.09 6.57 19.83
N ALA A 104 -11.16 7.56 20.72
CA ALA A 104 -9.99 8.35 21.12
C ALA A 104 -8.80 7.53 21.67
N GLN A 105 -9.07 6.44 22.39
CA GLN A 105 -8.01 5.51 22.84
C GLN A 105 -7.34 4.81 21.65
N GLU A 106 -8.14 4.28 20.73
CA GLU A 106 -7.68 3.51 19.58
C GLU A 106 -6.99 4.38 18.53
N ALA A 107 -7.43 5.64 18.42
CA ALA A 107 -6.82 6.66 17.58
C ALA A 107 -5.35 6.96 17.97
N LEU A 108 -4.89 6.51 19.14
CA LEU A 108 -3.48 6.58 19.55
C LEU A 108 -2.82 5.20 19.56
N SER A 109 -3.45 4.18 20.12
CA SER A 109 -2.84 2.85 20.34
C SER A 109 -2.48 2.16 19.03
N TRP A 110 -3.44 2.01 18.11
CA TRP A 110 -3.26 1.25 16.88
C TRP A 110 -2.31 1.92 15.88
N PRO A 111 -2.46 3.22 15.55
CA PRO A 111 -1.51 3.87 14.65
C PRO A 111 -0.07 3.91 15.21
N THR A 112 0.10 3.91 16.54
CA THR A 112 1.43 3.75 17.15
C THR A 112 2.00 2.36 16.91
N GLN A 113 1.19 1.30 17.03
CA GLN A 113 1.62 -0.07 16.72
C GLN A 113 2.00 -0.21 15.25
N MET A 114 1.16 0.32 14.35
CA MET A 114 1.45 0.36 12.92
C MET A 114 2.74 1.12 12.61
N LEU A 115 2.95 2.29 13.23
CA LEU A 115 4.18 3.05 13.09
C LEU A 115 5.41 2.22 13.46
N ILE A 116 5.38 1.50 14.58
CA ILE A 116 6.47 0.60 15.00
C ILE A 116 6.71 -0.50 13.96
N LEU A 117 5.65 -1.18 13.49
CA LEU A 117 5.78 -2.26 12.51
C LEU A 117 6.32 -1.75 11.17
N LEU A 118 5.89 -0.58 10.72
CA LEU A 118 6.34 0.03 9.47
C LEU A 118 7.75 0.64 9.56
N SER A 119 8.23 0.92 10.78
CA SER A 119 9.55 1.49 11.05
C SER A 119 10.68 0.45 11.02
N VAL A 120 10.38 -0.85 10.94
CA VAL A 120 11.42 -1.89 10.91
C VAL A 120 12.21 -1.84 9.59
N PRO A 121 13.52 -2.17 9.61
CA PRO A 121 14.31 -2.24 8.39
C PRO A 121 13.71 -3.27 7.43
N PRO A 122 13.67 -2.98 6.12
CA PRO A 122 13.12 -3.92 5.15
C PRO A 122 13.97 -5.18 5.09
N HIS A 123 13.31 -6.33 5.01
CA HIS A 123 14.03 -7.58 4.82
C HIS A 123 14.66 -7.62 3.40
N PRO A 124 15.98 -7.84 3.27
CA PRO A 124 16.67 -7.62 2.00
C PRO A 124 16.21 -8.48 0.81
N LEU A 125 15.70 -9.69 1.06
CA LEU A 125 15.14 -10.55 -0.01
C LEU A 125 14.00 -9.85 -0.78
N TYR A 126 13.23 -8.97 -0.13
CA TYR A 126 12.14 -8.23 -0.77
C TYR A 126 12.59 -6.90 -1.39
N GLN A 127 13.90 -6.62 -1.36
CA GLN A 127 14.52 -5.44 -1.97
C GLN A 127 15.39 -5.80 -3.19
N GLY A 128 15.23 -7.02 -3.73
CA GLY A 128 16.02 -7.52 -4.86
C GLY A 128 17.22 -8.40 -4.48
N GLY A 129 17.40 -8.70 -3.18
CA GLY A 129 18.48 -9.54 -2.66
C GLY A 129 19.54 -8.74 -1.88
N ILE A 130 20.44 -9.46 -1.21
CA ILE A 130 21.65 -8.87 -0.60
C ILE A 130 22.78 -9.11 -1.59
N ASP A 131 23.04 -8.15 -2.48
CA ASP A 131 24.38 -8.06 -3.06
C ASP A 131 25.30 -7.26 -2.12
N LYS A 132 26.60 -7.24 -2.41
CA LYS A 132 27.58 -6.55 -1.57
C LYS A 132 27.41 -5.02 -1.57
N ASP A 133 26.63 -4.49 -2.50
CA ASP A 133 26.44 -3.07 -2.74
C ASP A 133 25.06 -2.58 -2.22
N PHE A 134 24.23 -3.48 -1.66
CA PHE A 134 22.92 -3.14 -1.11
C PHE A 134 23.04 -2.31 0.16
N ASP A 135 22.79 -1.01 0.03
CA ASP A 135 22.83 -0.04 1.12
C ASP A 135 21.53 -0.05 1.94
N LEU A 136 21.39 -1.09 2.78
CA LEU A 136 20.24 -1.26 3.67
C LEU A 136 19.97 -0.02 4.54
N ILE A 137 21.03 0.67 5.00
CA ILE A 137 20.90 1.82 5.91
C ILE A 137 20.24 2.98 5.19
N ASN A 138 20.69 3.31 3.97
CA ASN A 138 20.10 4.41 3.22
C ASN A 138 18.67 4.09 2.77
N VAL A 139 18.39 2.85 2.31
CA VAL A 139 17.02 2.41 1.99
C VAL A 139 16.11 2.52 3.21
N TRP A 140 16.58 2.08 4.39
CA TRP A 140 15.80 2.17 5.61
C TRP A 140 15.55 3.61 6.05
N LYS A 141 16.58 4.47 6.01
CA LYS A 141 16.44 5.90 6.32
C LYS A 141 15.46 6.60 5.37
N GLU A 142 15.51 6.30 4.08
CA GLU A 142 14.55 6.84 3.12
C GLU A 142 13.12 6.41 3.48
N ARG A 143 12.90 5.15 3.85
CA ARG A 143 11.58 4.69 4.33
C ARG A 143 11.14 5.45 5.57
N LEU A 144 12.00 5.61 6.56
CA LEU A 144 11.69 6.37 7.78
C LEU A 144 11.37 7.84 7.50
N HIS A 145 12.08 8.48 6.57
CA HIS A 145 11.80 9.86 6.17
C HIS A 145 10.46 10.03 5.45
N ASN A 146 9.96 8.99 4.79
CA ASN A 146 8.66 9.01 4.12
C ASN A 146 7.53 8.37 4.95
N LEU A 147 7.83 7.83 6.13
CA LEU A 147 6.85 7.18 6.98
C LEU A 147 6.03 8.24 7.71
N MET A 148 4.72 8.23 7.50
CA MET A 148 3.77 9.06 8.24
C MET A 148 2.91 8.19 9.15
N PRO A 149 2.66 8.59 10.41
CA PRO A 149 1.70 7.91 11.26
C PRO A 149 0.29 7.96 10.67
N LEU A 150 -0.42 6.83 10.70
CA LEU A 150 -1.71 6.66 10.02
C LEU A 150 -2.87 7.45 10.67
N ASP A 151 -2.74 7.83 11.93
CA ASP A 151 -3.71 8.68 12.63
C ASP A 151 -3.92 10.04 11.94
N PHE A 152 -2.86 10.60 11.35
CA PHE A 152 -2.96 11.84 10.57
C PHE A 152 -3.85 11.70 9.33
N TYR A 153 -4.00 10.48 8.80
CA TYR A 153 -4.94 10.20 7.73
C TYR A 153 -6.34 9.97 8.30
N TRP A 154 -6.51 9.02 9.22
CA TRP A 154 -7.83 8.62 9.73
C TRP A 154 -8.61 9.77 10.37
N ILE A 155 -7.94 10.62 11.17
CA ILE A 155 -8.60 11.75 11.86
C ILE A 155 -9.09 12.82 10.87
N LYS A 156 -8.53 12.90 9.66
CA LYS A 156 -9.04 13.80 8.61
C LYS A 156 -10.34 13.30 8.01
N HIS A 157 -10.61 12.00 8.05
CA HIS A 157 -11.82 11.38 7.51
C HIS A 157 -12.93 11.28 8.58
N GLN A 158 -13.34 12.40 9.17
CA GLN A 158 -14.30 12.40 10.29
C GLN A 158 -15.71 11.90 9.95
N ASN A 159 -16.09 11.94 8.67
CA ASN A 159 -17.40 11.50 8.19
C ASN A 159 -17.24 10.24 7.33
N ARG A 160 -18.30 9.43 7.22
CA ARG A 160 -18.38 8.31 6.27
C ARG A 160 -18.30 8.78 4.81
N ASN A 161 -17.07 8.91 4.31
CA ASN A 161 -16.72 9.34 2.96
C ASN A 161 -16.14 8.17 2.16
N GLU A 162 -15.64 8.45 0.95
CA GLU A 162 -15.11 7.44 0.03
C GLU A 162 -13.98 6.60 0.64
N TYR A 163 -13.14 7.20 1.48
CA TYR A 163 -12.05 6.50 2.19
C TYR A 163 -12.56 5.35 3.07
N TRP A 164 -13.69 5.53 3.76
CA TRP A 164 -14.22 4.44 4.58
C TRP A 164 -14.98 3.40 3.75
N ARG A 165 -15.63 3.84 2.67
CA ARG A 165 -16.46 2.96 1.84
C ARG A 165 -15.63 1.97 1.04
N HIS A 166 -14.44 2.34 0.56
CA HIS A 166 -13.64 1.43 -0.29
C HIS A 166 -13.23 0.14 0.44
N GLY A 167 -13.01 0.22 1.76
CA GLY A 167 -12.59 -0.90 2.59
C GLY A 167 -13.72 -1.55 3.40
N SER A 168 -14.97 -1.10 3.21
CA SER A 168 -16.12 -1.63 3.94
C SER A 168 -16.92 -2.59 3.06
N VAL A 169 -16.93 -3.86 3.46
CA VAL A 169 -17.67 -4.93 2.77
C VAL A 169 -19.19 -4.66 2.79
N CYS A 170 -19.69 -4.03 3.86
CA CYS A 170 -21.11 -3.76 4.04
C CYS A 170 -21.73 -2.82 2.98
N GLU A 171 -20.90 -2.17 2.15
CA GLU A 171 -21.36 -1.36 1.03
C GLU A 171 -22.05 -2.20 -0.06
N ASP A 172 -21.62 -3.45 -0.26
CA ASP A 172 -22.24 -4.36 -1.22
C ASP A 172 -21.85 -5.83 -0.97
N TYR A 173 -22.63 -6.53 -0.13
CA TYR A 173 -22.43 -7.94 0.13
C TYR A 173 -22.60 -8.85 -1.09
N SER A 174 -23.19 -8.37 -2.20
CA SER A 174 -23.35 -9.19 -3.41
C SER A 174 -22.05 -9.41 -4.18
N LYS A 175 -20.97 -8.71 -3.80
CA LYS A 175 -19.62 -8.86 -4.37
C LYS A 175 -18.80 -9.99 -3.74
N ILE A 176 -19.37 -10.75 -2.81
CA ILE A 176 -18.73 -11.86 -2.07
C ILE A 176 -19.32 -13.20 -2.49
#